data_AF-A0A6H5JCE6-F1
#
_entry.id   AF-A0A6H5JCE6-F1
#
_cell.length_a   1.000
_cell.length_b   1.000
_cell.length_c   1.000
_cell.angle_alpha   90.00
_cell.angle_beta   90.00
_cell.angle_gamma   90.00
#
_symmetry.space_group_name_H-M   'P 1'
#
loop_
_entity.id
_entity.type
_entity.pdbx_description
1 polymer ?
#
loop_
_entity_poly.entity_id
_entity_poly.type
_entity_poly.pdbx_seq_one_letter_code
_entity_poly.pdbx_strand_id
1 'polypeptide(L)'
;MPRPSVRATCFLAAVSMNQPQGVISWGASLKAASSRHGAGSIPCTTSSTTCLGGGVWNVAAPSERRRRLSRLKAGGVGSDVGVGSDMELGEGEELLGTVDVSPEEVAEFFAKPTFEAVDASQAQPAPSVDTQGSSPEHVLVMDSFLAGETASRLRGVFHDRFSKPREGSPERFVWDWWHVPDQYTLMRTPAENYFGPEGFTELLKALTNFGQERLGCTAISPPWLSVYVDGCEQRYHTDSWHGPWAFVLSLTDWENRGFTGGETMILKPHVLDYWRSFQPGIGLEEKHFIDTVEPHFNRLTVFDPRFPHGVRPVGGTKDPLKGRLVIHGWFTDPQPFFTGGLSAEEATEPLNDALETVYPALEGVGRVTGVLTVRLHVSGETGAVVSVVALTDTLIPDPNDVGVDEEGVEEDARADVLEAVDRGCREARFPAAGEDTHITVPFVFE
;
A
#
# COMPACT_ATOMS: atom_id res chain seq x y z
N MET A 1 31.61 -12.36 15.67
CA MET A 1 31.58 -11.20 14.76
C MET A 1 30.64 -10.16 15.36
N PRO A 2 30.77 -8.85 15.09
CA PRO A 2 29.73 -7.90 15.50
C PRO A 2 28.41 -8.27 14.82
N ARG A 3 27.31 -8.35 15.58
CA ARG A 3 25.96 -8.50 15.00
C ARG A 3 25.63 -7.21 14.23
N PRO A 4 25.14 -7.27 12.97
CA PRO A 4 24.65 -6.07 12.28
C PRO A 4 23.32 -5.64 12.90
N SER A 5 23.22 -4.38 13.30
CA SER A 5 22.11 -3.79 14.07
C SER A 5 20.77 -3.81 13.31
N VAL A 6 19.69 -4.01 14.05
CA VAL A 6 18.30 -3.76 13.59
C VAL A 6 18.14 -2.27 13.26
N ARG A 7 17.30 -1.93 12.27
CA ARG A 7 16.88 -0.55 11.99
C ARG A 7 15.36 -0.44 12.09
N ALA A 8 14.87 -0.13 13.29
CA ALA A 8 13.53 0.41 13.44
C ALA A 8 13.52 1.87 12.93
N THR A 9 12.55 2.21 12.08
CA THR A 9 12.38 3.58 11.57
C THR A 9 10.92 4.01 11.76
N CYS A 10 10.67 5.00 12.62
CA CYS A 10 9.47 5.84 12.48
C CYS A 10 9.83 7.00 11.55
N PHE A 11 9.08 7.20 10.48
CA PHE A 11 9.25 8.40 9.65
C PHE A 11 8.61 9.58 10.36
N LEU A 12 9.40 10.61 10.64
CA LEU A 12 8.99 11.86 11.25
C LEU A 12 9.40 13.01 10.34
N ALA A 13 8.41 13.78 9.88
CA ALA A 13 8.66 14.95 9.06
C ALA A 13 9.25 16.08 9.91
N ALA A 14 10.50 16.45 9.66
CA ALA A 14 11.03 17.71 10.15
C ALA A 14 10.34 18.87 9.40
N VAL A 15 9.33 19.49 10.03
CA VAL A 15 8.59 20.63 9.46
C VAL A 15 9.50 21.87 9.39
N SER A 16 10.24 21.98 8.29
CA SER A 16 11.10 23.14 8.01
C SER A 16 10.26 24.31 7.49
N MET A 17 9.83 25.19 8.39
CA MET A 17 9.13 26.44 8.05
C MET A 17 10.10 27.47 7.42
N ASN A 18 10.44 27.33 6.13
CA ASN A 18 10.78 28.43 5.21
C ASN A 18 11.22 27.94 3.80
N GLN A 19 10.28 27.65 2.89
CA GLN A 19 10.39 27.92 1.44
C GLN A 19 9.00 27.79 0.79
N PRO A 20 8.57 28.72 -0.09
CA PRO A 20 7.50 28.45 -1.05
C PRO A 20 8.07 27.69 -2.27
N GLN A 21 7.26 26.78 -2.83
CA GLN A 21 7.57 25.87 -3.95
C GLN A 21 8.43 24.65 -3.59
N GLY A 22 7.89 23.47 -3.86
CA GLY A 22 8.41 22.19 -3.35
C GLY A 22 9.50 21.57 -4.21
N VAL A 23 10.65 21.32 -3.58
CA VAL A 23 11.56 20.22 -3.90
C VAL A 23 12.06 19.65 -2.58
N ILE A 24 11.59 18.47 -2.17
CA ILE A 24 12.10 17.79 -0.96
C ILE A 24 13.38 17.03 -1.35
N SER A 25 14.49 17.44 -0.75
CA SER A 25 15.82 16.85 -0.96
C SER A 25 16.13 15.86 0.17
N TRP A 26 16.33 14.58 -0.17
CA TRP A 26 16.66 13.53 0.79
C TRP A 26 18.13 13.62 1.22
N GLY A 27 18.36 13.97 2.49
CA GLY A 27 19.71 14.12 3.06
C GLY A 27 19.99 13.13 4.19
N ALA A 28 20.61 11.99 3.89
CA ALA A 28 21.14 11.09 4.91
C ALA A 28 22.40 11.71 5.58
N SER A 29 22.31 12.05 6.87
CA SER A 29 23.41 12.69 7.61
C SER A 29 24.44 11.68 8.10
N LEU A 30 25.40 11.32 7.24
CA LEU A 30 26.53 10.44 7.57
C LEU A 30 27.70 11.23 8.19
N LYS A 31 27.80 11.24 9.53
CA LYS A 31 29.05 11.62 10.23
C LYS A 31 30.02 10.43 10.30
N ALA A 32 30.86 10.28 9.28
CA ALA A 32 31.92 9.28 9.29
C ALA A 32 33.11 9.72 10.18
N ALA A 33 33.33 9.00 11.29
CA ALA A 33 34.55 9.15 12.10
C ALA A 33 35.72 8.40 11.44
N SER A 34 36.81 9.10 11.13
CA SER A 34 37.99 8.48 10.52
C SER A 34 38.99 7.98 11.57
N SER A 35 39.43 6.74 11.48
CA SER A 35 40.68 6.28 12.09
C SER A 35 41.52 5.52 11.06
N ARG A 36 42.71 6.06 10.76
CA ARG A 36 43.73 5.37 9.95
C ARG A 36 44.44 4.35 10.84
N HIS A 37 44.90 3.23 10.27
CA HIS A 37 46.08 2.39 10.55
C HIS A 37 45.81 1.04 9.83
N GLY A 38 46.74 0.32 9.22
CA GLY A 38 48.16 0.52 8.89
C GLY A 38 48.59 -0.63 7.96
N ALA A 39 49.57 -0.43 7.08
CA ALA A 39 49.92 -1.43 6.06
C ALA A 39 50.72 -2.62 6.62
N GLY A 40 50.48 -3.82 6.09
CA GLY A 40 51.26 -5.04 6.33
C GLY A 40 51.07 -6.03 5.19
N SER A 41 52.15 -6.64 4.70
CA SER A 41 52.18 -7.49 3.49
C SER A 41 53.15 -8.68 3.66
N ILE A 42 53.32 -9.48 2.59
CA ILE A 42 54.29 -10.61 2.42
C ILE A 42 53.81 -11.95 3.10
N PRO A 43 54.06 -13.18 2.56
CA PRO A 43 53.72 -13.70 1.23
C PRO A 43 53.19 -15.17 1.19
N CYS A 44 52.95 -15.66 -0.04
CA CYS A 44 52.74 -17.04 -0.54
C CYS A 44 53.24 -18.28 0.25
N THR A 45 52.45 -19.37 0.19
CA THR A 45 52.91 -20.70 -0.31
C THR A 45 51.85 -21.34 -1.23
N THR A 46 52.24 -22.38 -1.98
CA THR A 46 51.61 -22.81 -3.25
C THR A 46 51.11 -24.26 -3.28
N SER A 47 49.99 -24.54 -3.97
CA SER A 47 49.76 -25.71 -4.86
C SER A 47 48.36 -25.61 -5.50
N SER A 48 48.23 -25.33 -6.81
CA SER A 48 48.04 -26.31 -7.90
C SER A 48 46.92 -27.34 -7.64
N THR A 49 45.84 -27.41 -8.43
CA THR A 49 45.89 -27.78 -9.87
C THR A 49 44.62 -27.39 -10.66
N THR A 50 44.79 -27.10 -11.96
CA THR A 50 43.81 -26.91 -13.08
C THR A 50 42.47 -27.69 -13.01
N CYS A 51 41.37 -27.30 -13.66
CA CYS A 51 41.09 -26.35 -14.76
C CYS A 51 39.60 -25.83 -14.67
N LEU A 52 38.93 -25.14 -15.61
CA LEU A 52 39.14 -24.84 -17.04
C LEU A 52 38.59 -23.41 -17.40
N GLY A 53 37.90 -23.22 -18.54
CA GLY A 53 37.30 -21.95 -19.01
C GLY A 53 35.80 -21.79 -18.68
N GLY A 54 35.15 -20.65 -18.90
CA GLY A 54 35.53 -19.46 -19.69
C GLY A 54 34.39 -19.08 -20.64
N GLY A 55 33.85 -17.86 -20.55
CA GLY A 55 32.74 -17.43 -21.42
C GLY A 55 32.01 -16.16 -20.97
N VAL A 56 32.59 -14.99 -21.21
CA VAL A 56 31.86 -13.71 -21.17
C VAL A 56 31.22 -13.48 -22.54
N TRP A 57 29.91 -13.19 -22.58
CA TRP A 57 29.22 -12.79 -23.81
C TRP A 57 28.57 -11.42 -23.65
N ASN A 58 29.05 -10.47 -24.45
CA ASN A 58 28.51 -9.12 -24.61
C ASN A 58 28.25 -8.91 -26.10
N VAL A 59 26.98 -8.95 -26.54
CA VAL A 59 26.56 -8.69 -27.94
C VAL A 59 25.17 -8.03 -27.84
N ALA A 60 25.06 -6.70 -27.96
CA ALA A 60 25.13 -5.88 -29.18
C ALA A 60 23.97 -6.16 -30.17
N ALA A 61 23.11 -5.16 -30.36
CA ALA A 61 21.95 -5.26 -31.24
C ALA A 61 22.34 -5.26 -32.74
N PRO A 62 21.63 -6.00 -33.61
CA PRO A 62 21.81 -5.92 -35.05
C PRO A 62 21.02 -4.76 -35.66
N SER A 63 21.64 -4.05 -36.61
CA SER A 63 20.98 -3.07 -37.47
C SER A 63 20.84 -3.65 -38.89
N GLU A 64 19.65 -3.55 -39.48
CA GLU A 64 19.41 -4.06 -40.84
C GLU A 64 19.81 -3.08 -41.94
N ARG A 65 20.31 -3.62 -43.07
CA ARG A 65 20.52 -2.87 -44.31
C ARG A 65 19.88 -3.56 -45.52
N ARG A 66 18.96 -2.81 -46.14
CA ARG A 66 18.80 -2.64 -47.61
C ARG A 66 18.24 -3.80 -48.47
N ARG A 67 17.06 -3.52 -49.04
CA ARG A 67 16.76 -3.23 -50.48
C ARG A 67 15.86 -4.20 -51.28
N ARG A 68 14.77 -3.58 -51.78
CA ARG A 68 14.20 -3.60 -53.15
C ARG A 68 13.30 -4.77 -53.63
N LEU A 69 12.02 -4.39 -53.80
CA LEU A 69 11.23 -4.37 -55.05
C LEU A 69 11.14 -5.64 -55.93
N SER A 70 9.90 -6.10 -56.10
CA SER A 70 9.36 -6.43 -57.43
C SER A 70 7.87 -6.00 -57.54
N ARG A 71 7.38 -5.81 -58.77
CA ARG A 71 6.03 -5.34 -59.11
C ARG A 71 5.18 -6.49 -59.66
N LEU A 72 3.86 -6.39 -59.55
CA LEU A 72 2.93 -6.85 -60.59
C LEU A 72 1.74 -5.88 -60.74
N LYS A 73 1.14 -5.82 -61.94
CA LYS A 73 0.13 -4.85 -62.38
C LYS A 73 -1.15 -5.54 -62.88
N ALA A 74 -2.29 -4.93 -62.60
CA ALA A 74 -3.46 -4.69 -63.48
C ALA A 74 -4.41 -3.79 -62.65
N GLY A 75 -5.01 -2.67 -63.08
CA GLY A 75 -5.60 -2.27 -64.37
C GLY A 75 -7.13 -2.18 -64.16
N GLY A 76 -7.88 -1.12 -64.51
CA GLY A 76 -7.60 0.19 -65.11
C GLY A 76 -8.94 0.95 -65.33
N VAL A 77 -8.92 2.10 -66.03
CA VAL A 77 -10.07 2.98 -66.38
C VAL A 77 -10.65 3.78 -65.18
N GLY A 78 -10.94 5.09 -65.25
CA GLY A 78 -10.60 6.10 -66.27
C GLY A 78 -11.72 7.13 -66.51
N SER A 79 -11.51 8.39 -66.11
CA SER A 79 -12.19 9.58 -66.64
C SER A 79 -11.47 10.84 -66.17
N ASP A 80 -11.39 11.84 -67.05
CA ASP A 80 -10.57 13.04 -66.94
C ASP A 80 -11.44 14.32 -67.07
N VAL A 81 -10.83 15.50 -66.92
CA VAL A 81 -11.39 16.86 -67.18
C VAL A 81 -12.33 17.44 -66.09
N GLY A 82 -12.10 18.65 -65.53
CA GLY A 82 -10.91 19.50 -65.67
C GLY A 82 -10.99 20.91 -65.01
N VAL A 83 -9.81 21.39 -64.58
CA VAL A 83 -9.26 22.77 -64.56
C VAL A 83 -10.06 23.98 -64.00
N GLY A 84 -9.41 24.66 -63.04
CA GLY A 84 -9.54 26.11 -62.74
C GLY A 84 -10.17 26.43 -61.38
N SER A 85 -9.71 27.41 -60.59
CA SER A 85 -8.49 28.25 -60.59
C SER A 85 -8.42 29.02 -59.26
N ASP A 86 -7.22 29.31 -58.77
CA ASP A 86 -6.83 30.36 -57.79
C ASP A 86 -7.77 30.71 -56.61
N MET A 87 -7.31 30.43 -55.37
CA MET A 87 -7.48 31.41 -54.28
C MET A 87 -6.45 31.25 -53.15
N GLU A 88 -6.25 32.38 -52.47
CA GLU A 88 -5.12 32.81 -51.63
C GLU A 88 -4.83 32.00 -50.34
N LEU A 89 -3.60 32.15 -49.84
CA LEU A 89 -3.21 31.76 -48.50
C LEU A 89 -3.75 32.79 -47.48
N GLY A 90 -4.63 32.34 -46.59
CA GLY A 90 -5.08 33.10 -45.42
C GLY A 90 -4.62 32.44 -44.13
N GLU A 91 -3.99 33.20 -43.25
CA GLU A 91 -3.65 32.80 -41.89
C GLU A 91 -4.92 32.72 -41.03
N GLY A 92 -4.93 31.82 -40.03
CA GLY A 92 -6.08 31.63 -39.12
C GLY A 92 -5.63 31.05 -37.78
N GLU A 93 -5.71 31.87 -36.75
CA GLU A 93 -5.25 31.58 -35.38
C GLU A 93 -6.25 30.74 -34.56
N GLU A 94 -5.81 30.44 -33.34
CA GLU A 94 -6.34 29.61 -32.28
C GLU A 94 -7.84 29.76 -31.93
N LEU A 95 -8.39 28.69 -31.36
CA LEU A 95 -9.53 28.74 -30.44
C LEU A 95 -9.45 27.59 -29.42
N LEU A 96 -8.57 27.74 -28.42
CA LEU A 96 -8.64 26.99 -27.16
C LEU A 96 -9.21 27.92 -26.09
N GLY A 97 -10.42 27.63 -25.62
CA GLY A 97 -11.08 28.44 -24.59
C GLY A 97 -10.47 28.18 -23.20
N THR A 98 -9.67 29.12 -22.71
CA THR A 98 -9.32 29.20 -21.29
C THR A 98 -10.49 29.80 -20.51
N VAL A 99 -10.93 29.13 -19.44
CA VAL A 99 -11.84 29.70 -18.45
C VAL A 99 -10.99 30.37 -17.38
N ASP A 100 -10.98 31.70 -17.36
CA ASP A 100 -10.43 32.46 -16.22
C ASP A 100 -11.37 32.26 -15.02
N VAL A 101 -10.83 31.66 -13.96
CA VAL A 101 -11.45 31.65 -12.63
C VAL A 101 -10.64 32.61 -11.76
N SER A 102 -11.32 33.54 -11.09
CA SER A 102 -10.61 34.57 -10.33
C SER A 102 -9.92 34.01 -9.08
N PRO A 103 -8.78 34.56 -8.66
CA PRO A 103 -8.14 34.17 -7.39
C PRO A 103 -9.03 34.36 -6.16
N GLU A 104 -10.05 35.21 -6.24
CA GLU A 104 -11.03 35.46 -5.17
C GLU A 104 -12.07 34.33 -5.07
N GLU A 105 -12.56 33.79 -6.20
CA GLU A 105 -13.43 32.60 -6.21
C GLU A 105 -12.72 31.34 -5.68
N VAL A 106 -11.42 31.20 -5.95
CA VAL A 106 -10.60 30.14 -5.35
C VAL A 106 -10.42 30.36 -3.84
N ALA A 107 -10.28 31.61 -3.38
CA ALA A 107 -10.14 31.93 -1.96
C ALA A 107 -11.44 31.71 -1.15
N GLU A 108 -12.61 32.01 -1.71
CA GLU A 108 -13.91 31.67 -1.09
C GLU A 108 -14.11 30.15 -0.98
N PHE A 109 -13.63 29.36 -1.94
CA PHE A 109 -13.70 27.89 -1.87
C PHE A 109 -12.88 27.28 -0.72
N PHE A 110 -11.85 27.99 -0.22
CA PHE A 110 -11.07 27.60 0.96
C PHE A 110 -11.56 28.25 2.27
N ALA A 111 -12.67 28.99 2.26
CA ALA A 111 -13.29 29.50 3.48
C ALA A 111 -13.91 28.35 4.29
N LYS A 112 -13.31 28.08 5.44
CA LYS A 112 -13.61 26.98 6.39
C LYS A 112 -15.10 26.55 6.42
N PRO A 113 -15.42 25.25 6.22
CA PRO A 113 -16.72 24.75 6.65
C PRO A 113 -16.83 24.89 8.17
N THR A 114 -17.92 25.49 8.64
CA THR A 114 -18.28 25.45 10.06
C THR A 114 -18.65 24.02 10.44
N PHE A 115 -17.84 23.40 11.27
CA PHE A 115 -18.15 22.10 11.87
C PHE A 115 -19.37 22.24 12.79
N GLU A 116 -20.47 21.59 12.45
CA GLU A 116 -21.42 21.14 13.48
C GLU A 116 -20.81 19.92 14.17
N ALA A 117 -20.74 19.97 15.50
CA ALA A 117 -20.15 18.90 16.30
C ALA A 117 -21.00 17.63 16.20
N VAL A 118 -20.42 16.55 15.69
CA VAL A 118 -21.02 15.22 15.77
C VAL A 118 -20.93 14.76 17.23
N ASP A 119 -22.05 14.33 17.80
CA ASP A 119 -22.17 13.94 19.20
C ASP A 119 -21.26 12.74 19.54
N ALA A 120 -20.15 13.02 20.24
CA ALA A 120 -19.16 12.04 20.64
C ALA A 120 -19.67 10.98 21.64
N SER A 121 -20.88 11.13 22.19
CA SER A 121 -21.46 10.20 23.16
C SER A 121 -21.86 8.82 22.59
N GLN A 122 -21.74 8.61 21.27
CA GLN A 122 -22.06 7.34 20.60
C GLN A 122 -20.84 6.54 20.10
N ALA A 123 -19.61 6.99 20.37
CA ALA A 123 -18.43 6.17 20.13
C ALA A 123 -18.43 4.98 21.09
N GLN A 124 -18.67 3.76 20.57
CA GLN A 124 -18.51 2.56 21.38
C GLN A 124 -17.04 2.44 21.81
N PRO A 125 -16.76 2.16 23.10
CA PRO A 125 -15.38 1.99 23.55
C PRO A 125 -14.75 0.83 22.77
N ALA A 126 -13.59 1.08 22.16
CA ALA A 126 -12.82 0.03 21.51
C ALA A 126 -12.51 -1.07 22.54
N PRO A 127 -12.63 -2.36 22.17
CA PRO A 127 -12.25 -3.43 23.08
C PRO A 127 -10.78 -3.27 23.47
N SER A 128 -10.50 -3.31 24.77
CA SER A 128 -9.14 -3.31 25.29
C SER A 128 -8.45 -4.60 24.85
N VAL A 129 -7.69 -4.54 23.75
CA VAL A 129 -6.85 -5.64 23.31
C VAL A 129 -5.69 -5.77 24.28
N ASP A 130 -5.61 -6.93 24.92
CA ASP A 130 -4.48 -7.32 25.76
C ASP A 130 -3.22 -7.37 24.87
N THR A 131 -2.23 -6.53 25.15
CA THR A 131 -1.00 -6.44 24.36
C THR A 131 -0.08 -7.65 24.60
N GLN A 132 -0.37 -8.46 25.62
CA GLN A 132 0.38 -9.66 25.96
C GLN A 132 -0.31 -10.92 25.40
N GLY A 133 0.08 -11.34 24.18
CA GLY A 133 -0.18 -12.70 23.69
C GLY A 133 -1.07 -12.84 22.46
N SER A 134 -1.44 -11.76 21.75
CA SER A 134 -2.01 -11.90 20.40
C SER A 134 -0.96 -12.47 19.42
N SER A 135 -1.41 -13.31 18.48
CA SER A 135 -0.57 -13.69 17.32
C SER A 135 -0.51 -12.53 16.31
N PRO A 136 0.54 -12.45 15.47
CA PRO A 136 0.60 -11.49 14.36
C PRO A 136 -0.66 -11.56 13.47
N GLU A 137 -1.20 -10.39 13.12
CA GLU A 137 -2.42 -10.24 12.33
C GLU A 137 -2.07 -9.65 10.94
N HIS A 138 -1.75 -10.54 10.01
CA HIS A 138 -1.34 -10.17 8.65
C HIS A 138 -2.51 -9.87 7.68
N VAL A 139 -3.75 -10.10 8.12
CA VAL A 139 -4.97 -9.89 7.31
C VAL A 139 -6.09 -9.35 8.22
N LEU A 140 -6.59 -8.16 7.89
CA LEU A 140 -7.76 -7.53 8.48
C LEU A 140 -8.94 -7.65 7.51
N VAL A 141 -10.13 -7.99 8.02
CA VAL A 141 -11.36 -8.04 7.23
C VAL A 141 -12.45 -7.26 7.95
N MET A 142 -13.05 -6.30 7.25
CA MET A 142 -14.08 -5.40 7.77
C MET A 142 -15.27 -5.38 6.82
N ASP A 143 -16.40 -5.91 7.27
CA ASP A 143 -17.67 -5.83 6.55
C ASP A 143 -18.35 -4.47 6.79
N SER A 144 -19.12 -4.02 5.80
CA SER A 144 -19.82 -2.73 5.82
C SER A 144 -18.90 -1.52 6.04
N PHE A 145 -17.72 -1.51 5.40
CA PHE A 145 -16.67 -0.52 5.62
C PHE A 145 -17.11 0.93 5.33
N LEU A 146 -17.65 1.19 4.14
CA LEU A 146 -18.20 2.50 3.80
C LEU A 146 -19.62 2.65 4.36
N ALA A 147 -20.06 3.90 4.53
CA ALA A 147 -21.48 4.20 4.69
C ALA A 147 -22.30 3.55 3.55
N GLY A 148 -23.42 2.92 3.89
CA GLY A 148 -24.20 2.10 2.95
C GLY A 148 -24.67 2.86 1.71
N GLU A 149 -24.96 4.16 1.84
CA GLU A 149 -25.28 5.05 0.73
C GLU A 149 -24.08 5.26 -0.20
N THR A 150 -22.91 5.61 0.33
CA THR A 150 -21.66 5.75 -0.46
C THR A 150 -21.32 4.46 -1.21
N ALA A 151 -21.34 3.29 -0.54
CA ALA A 151 -21.09 2.00 -1.18
C ALA A 151 -22.08 1.71 -2.32
N SER A 152 -23.37 1.93 -2.06
CA SER A 152 -24.45 1.74 -3.04
C SER A 152 -24.30 2.68 -4.24
N ARG A 153 -23.92 3.94 -4.00
CA ARG A 153 -23.69 4.94 -5.04
C ARG A 153 -22.50 4.59 -5.92
N LEU A 154 -21.35 4.21 -5.35
CA LEU A 154 -20.17 3.77 -6.11
C LEU A 154 -20.51 2.56 -7.01
N ARG A 155 -21.23 1.57 -6.46
CA ARG A 155 -21.73 0.43 -7.25
C ARG A 155 -22.74 0.84 -8.32
N GLY A 156 -23.62 1.81 -8.02
CA GLY A 156 -24.58 2.40 -8.95
C GLY A 156 -23.92 3.03 -10.19
N VAL A 157 -22.84 3.81 -10.00
CA VAL A 157 -22.07 4.41 -11.11
C VAL A 157 -21.58 3.33 -12.09
N PHE A 158 -21.08 2.21 -11.59
CA PHE A 158 -20.68 1.08 -12.44
C PHE A 158 -21.89 0.41 -13.10
N HIS A 159 -22.95 0.14 -12.33
CA HIS A 159 -24.16 -0.47 -12.84
C HIS A 159 -24.75 0.32 -14.01
N ASP A 160 -24.96 1.62 -13.85
CA ASP A 160 -25.65 2.44 -14.83
C ASP A 160 -24.86 2.56 -16.13
N ARG A 161 -23.53 2.71 -16.04
CA ARG A 161 -22.63 2.70 -17.20
C ARG A 161 -22.65 1.39 -17.97
N PHE A 162 -22.81 0.24 -17.31
CA PHE A 162 -22.88 -1.06 -17.99
C PHE A 162 -24.31 -1.54 -18.33
N SER A 163 -25.35 -0.95 -17.72
CA SER A 163 -26.77 -1.33 -17.83
C SER A 163 -27.33 -1.45 -19.27
N LYS A 164 -26.79 -0.66 -20.20
CA LYS A 164 -27.25 -0.60 -21.59
C LYS A 164 -26.21 -1.18 -22.57
N PRO A 165 -26.07 -2.52 -22.70
CA PRO A 165 -24.96 -3.14 -23.45
C PRO A 165 -24.90 -2.78 -24.95
N ARG A 166 -25.97 -2.23 -25.54
CA ARG A 166 -26.02 -1.81 -26.95
C ARG A 166 -25.74 -0.32 -27.20
N GLU A 167 -25.66 0.50 -26.15
CA GLU A 167 -25.28 1.91 -26.25
C GLU A 167 -23.78 2.05 -26.00
N GLY A 168 -23.10 2.89 -26.79
CA GLY A 168 -21.71 3.27 -26.56
C GLY A 168 -21.65 4.57 -25.78
N SER A 169 -20.74 4.68 -24.82
CA SER A 169 -20.48 5.92 -24.07
C SER A 169 -18.99 6.04 -23.73
N PRO A 170 -18.41 7.25 -23.63
CA PRO A 170 -16.99 7.44 -23.34
C PRO A 170 -16.49 6.69 -22.10
N GLU A 171 -17.33 6.60 -21.06
CA GLU A 171 -17.04 5.97 -19.76
C GLU A 171 -16.92 4.44 -19.82
N ARG A 172 -17.20 3.83 -20.99
CA ARG A 172 -16.93 2.41 -21.28
C ARG A 172 -15.55 2.18 -21.87
N PHE A 173 -14.92 3.21 -22.45
CA PHE A 173 -13.63 3.11 -23.14
C PHE A 173 -12.43 3.47 -22.25
N VAL A 174 -12.66 3.74 -20.96
CA VAL A 174 -11.61 4.04 -19.95
C VAL A 174 -10.96 2.79 -19.33
N TRP A 175 -11.38 1.59 -19.76
CA TRP A 175 -10.90 0.32 -19.19
C TRP A 175 -9.71 -0.25 -19.97
N ASP A 176 -8.61 -0.46 -19.26
CA ASP A 176 -7.41 -1.18 -19.71
C ASP A 176 -7.62 -2.70 -19.54
N TRP A 177 -7.52 -3.46 -20.62
CA TRP A 177 -7.43 -4.93 -20.56
C TRP A 177 -5.98 -5.32 -20.26
N TRP A 178 -5.68 -5.48 -18.97
CA TRP A 178 -4.33 -5.76 -18.51
C TRP A 178 -4.11 -7.27 -18.42
N HIS A 179 -3.37 -7.79 -19.40
CA HIS A 179 -2.94 -9.18 -19.44
C HIS A 179 -1.41 -9.26 -19.50
N VAL A 180 -0.81 -9.93 -18.52
CA VAL A 180 0.58 -10.35 -18.55
C VAL A 180 0.60 -11.87 -18.39
N PRO A 181 1.11 -12.63 -19.39
CA PRO A 181 1.21 -14.07 -19.33
C PRO A 181 1.85 -14.56 -18.03
N ASP A 182 1.24 -15.58 -17.45
CA ASP A 182 1.64 -16.21 -16.19
C ASP A 182 1.69 -15.30 -14.95
N GLN A 183 1.11 -14.09 -15.01
CA GLN A 183 0.97 -13.20 -13.86
C GLN A 183 -0.49 -12.84 -13.59
N TYR A 184 -1.18 -12.17 -14.51
CA TYR A 184 -2.54 -11.68 -14.28
C TYR A 184 -3.30 -11.38 -15.56
N THR A 185 -4.64 -11.39 -15.44
CA THR A 185 -5.59 -11.01 -16.48
C THR A 185 -6.78 -10.31 -15.82
N LEU A 186 -6.98 -9.02 -16.06
CA LEU A 186 -8.12 -8.26 -15.53
C LEU A 186 -8.45 -7.04 -16.38
N MET A 187 -9.63 -6.45 -16.18
CA MET A 187 -9.92 -5.10 -16.65
C MET A 187 -9.74 -4.10 -15.50
N ARG A 188 -9.10 -2.95 -15.74
CA ARG A 188 -8.89 -1.90 -14.73
C ARG A 188 -9.05 -0.49 -15.28
N THR A 189 -9.27 0.47 -14.39
CA THR A 189 -9.26 1.92 -14.64
C THR A 189 -8.87 2.64 -13.34
N PRO A 190 -8.24 3.83 -13.37
CA PRO A 190 -8.10 4.67 -12.17
C PRO A 190 -9.48 4.98 -11.58
N ALA A 191 -9.62 4.84 -10.25
CA ALA A 191 -10.91 5.03 -9.57
C ALA A 191 -11.39 6.49 -9.60
N GLU A 192 -10.45 7.44 -9.51
CA GLU A 192 -10.67 8.89 -9.61
C GLU A 192 -11.46 9.28 -10.87
N ASN A 193 -10.93 8.90 -12.04
CA ASN A 193 -11.54 9.14 -13.34
C ASN A 193 -12.88 8.39 -13.52
N TYR A 194 -13.17 7.39 -12.69
CA TYR A 194 -14.39 6.61 -12.80
C TYR A 194 -15.52 7.17 -11.94
N PHE A 195 -15.33 7.39 -10.64
CA PHE A 195 -16.45 7.74 -9.74
C PHE A 195 -16.86 9.21 -9.77
N GLY A 196 -16.05 10.08 -10.37
CA GLY A 196 -16.25 11.53 -10.33
C GLY A 196 -15.88 12.13 -8.97
N PRO A 197 -15.81 13.48 -8.86
CA PRO A 197 -15.16 14.13 -7.72
C PRO A 197 -15.76 13.80 -6.35
N GLU A 198 -17.09 13.78 -6.25
CA GLU A 198 -17.81 13.58 -4.99
C GLU A 198 -17.64 12.15 -4.46
N GLY A 199 -17.93 11.15 -5.29
CA GLY A 199 -17.77 9.73 -4.91
C GLY A 199 -16.32 9.34 -4.66
N PHE A 200 -15.37 9.92 -5.40
CA PHE A 200 -13.95 9.68 -5.17
C PHE A 200 -13.44 10.35 -3.88
N THR A 201 -13.87 11.59 -3.57
CA THR A 201 -13.50 12.28 -2.33
C THR A 201 -14.00 11.53 -1.09
N GLU A 202 -15.22 11.01 -1.09
CA GLU A 202 -15.73 10.20 0.02
C GLU A 202 -14.96 8.89 0.20
N LEU A 203 -14.69 8.18 -0.91
CA LEU A 203 -13.90 6.95 -0.91
C LEU A 203 -12.48 7.18 -0.36
N LEU A 204 -11.81 8.23 -0.84
CA LEU A 204 -10.47 8.61 -0.41
C LEU A 204 -10.47 9.00 1.07
N LYS A 205 -11.41 9.83 1.52
CA LYS A 205 -11.55 10.22 2.93
C LYS A 205 -11.77 9.01 3.83
N ALA A 206 -12.67 8.09 3.47
CA ALA A 206 -12.93 6.90 4.29
C ALA A 206 -11.70 5.99 4.41
N LEU A 207 -10.99 5.75 3.31
CA LEU A 207 -9.74 4.99 3.32
C LEU A 207 -8.64 5.70 4.10
N THR A 208 -8.36 6.99 3.83
CA THR A 208 -7.32 7.75 4.53
C THR A 208 -7.58 7.85 6.03
N ASN A 209 -8.81 8.12 6.47
CA ASN A 209 -9.17 8.12 7.89
C ASN A 209 -8.88 6.75 8.53
N PHE A 210 -9.27 5.65 7.88
CA PHE A 210 -8.97 4.31 8.37
C PHE A 210 -7.45 4.03 8.43
N GLY A 211 -6.70 4.42 7.40
CA GLY A 211 -5.25 4.29 7.36
C GLY A 211 -4.57 5.04 8.51
N GLN A 212 -4.99 6.29 8.74
CA GLN A 212 -4.50 7.16 9.81
C GLN A 212 -4.83 6.59 11.20
N GLU A 213 -6.09 6.23 11.42
CA GLU A 213 -6.56 5.78 12.73
C GLU A 213 -6.10 4.36 13.07
N ARG A 214 -6.13 3.41 12.13
CA ARG A 214 -5.87 1.98 12.42
C ARG A 214 -4.45 1.54 12.08
N LEU A 215 -3.85 2.09 11.03
CA LEU A 215 -2.58 1.61 10.46
C LEU A 215 -1.40 2.57 10.68
N GLY A 216 -1.65 3.80 11.13
CA GLY A 216 -0.65 4.86 11.20
C GLY A 216 -0.14 5.31 9.82
N CYS A 217 -0.95 5.17 8.76
CA CYS A 217 -0.58 5.55 7.40
C CYS A 217 -1.35 6.81 6.98
N THR A 218 -0.65 7.91 6.71
CA THR A 218 -1.27 9.22 6.44
C THR A 218 -1.78 9.36 5.00
N ALA A 219 -1.33 8.50 4.08
CA ALA A 219 -1.67 8.55 2.67
C ALA A 219 -2.07 7.17 2.11
N ILE A 220 -2.64 7.17 0.91
CA ILE A 220 -2.83 5.97 0.09
C ILE A 220 -2.32 6.20 -1.33
N SER A 221 -1.92 5.13 -2.01
CA SER A 221 -1.67 5.15 -3.45
C SER A 221 -2.96 5.52 -4.22
N PRO A 222 -2.88 6.17 -5.40
CA PRO A 222 -4.03 6.36 -6.29
C PRO A 222 -4.79 5.04 -6.56
N PRO A 223 -6.04 4.89 -6.10
CA PRO A 223 -6.72 3.59 -6.15
C PRO A 223 -7.11 3.17 -7.57
N TRP A 224 -6.99 1.88 -7.84
CA TRP A 224 -7.47 1.24 -9.07
C TRP A 224 -8.84 0.62 -8.86
N LEU A 225 -9.77 0.86 -9.79
CA LEU A 225 -10.99 0.09 -9.93
C LEU A 225 -10.72 -1.07 -10.90
N SER A 226 -11.04 -2.30 -10.50
CA SER A 226 -10.84 -3.49 -11.32
C SER A 226 -12.07 -4.38 -11.34
N VAL A 227 -12.36 -4.94 -12.53
CA VAL A 227 -13.41 -5.93 -12.73
C VAL A 227 -12.85 -7.21 -13.32
N TYR A 228 -13.29 -8.34 -12.77
CA TYR A 228 -12.88 -9.68 -13.13
C TYR A 228 -14.09 -10.43 -13.68
N VAL A 229 -13.93 -11.00 -14.87
CA VAL A 229 -14.91 -11.82 -15.59
C VAL A 229 -14.28 -13.19 -15.91
N ASP A 230 -15.00 -14.05 -16.63
CA ASP A 230 -14.56 -15.37 -17.08
C ASP A 230 -13.15 -15.35 -17.70
N GLY A 231 -12.20 -16.04 -17.07
CA GLY A 231 -10.79 -16.09 -17.45
C GLY A 231 -9.89 -15.03 -16.80
N CYS A 232 -10.42 -14.13 -15.97
CA CYS A 232 -9.62 -13.18 -15.20
C CYS A 232 -9.02 -13.84 -13.94
N GLU A 233 -7.74 -13.57 -13.66
CA GLU A 233 -7.00 -14.08 -12.50
C GLU A 233 -5.92 -13.08 -12.05
N GLN A 234 -5.43 -13.23 -10.82
CA GLN A 234 -4.10 -12.76 -10.42
C GLN A 234 -3.37 -13.94 -9.74
N ARG A 235 -2.23 -14.35 -10.28
CA ARG A 235 -1.38 -15.38 -9.68
C ARG A 235 -0.55 -14.79 -8.54
N TYR A 236 0.16 -15.65 -7.82
CA TYR A 236 0.94 -15.23 -6.66
C TYR A 236 2.03 -14.20 -7.00
N HIS A 237 1.96 -13.05 -6.33
CA HIS A 237 2.90 -11.94 -6.38
C HIS A 237 3.07 -11.32 -4.98
N THR A 238 4.04 -10.42 -4.84
CA THR A 238 4.32 -9.66 -3.62
C THR A 238 4.56 -8.21 -4.01
N ASP A 239 3.88 -7.28 -3.34
CA ASP A 239 3.88 -5.85 -3.68
C ASP A 239 4.51 -5.01 -2.55
N SER A 240 5.46 -5.60 -1.84
CA SER A 240 6.05 -5.08 -0.60
C SER A 240 6.76 -3.72 -0.73
N TRP A 241 7.13 -3.29 -1.94
CA TRP A 241 7.73 -1.98 -2.17
C TRP A 241 6.70 -0.82 -2.27
N HIS A 242 5.40 -1.12 -2.36
CA HIS A 242 4.37 -0.09 -2.56
C HIS A 242 3.91 0.58 -1.26
N GLY A 243 3.99 -0.11 -0.14
CA GLY A 243 3.60 0.40 1.18
C GLY A 243 3.49 -0.72 2.23
N PRO A 244 3.35 -0.38 3.51
CA PRO A 244 3.22 -1.36 4.60
C PRO A 244 1.97 -2.24 4.52
N TRP A 245 0.91 -1.79 3.86
CA TRP A 245 -0.37 -2.50 3.77
C TRP A 245 -0.97 -2.39 2.38
N ALA A 246 -1.37 -3.50 1.78
CA ALA A 246 -2.23 -3.54 0.60
C ALA A 246 -3.71 -3.61 1.01
N PHE A 247 -4.62 -3.14 0.16
CA PHE A 247 -6.06 -3.23 0.41
C PHE A 247 -6.88 -3.59 -0.83
N VAL A 248 -8.01 -4.26 -0.57
CA VAL A 248 -9.05 -4.56 -1.55
C VAL A 248 -10.41 -4.27 -0.91
N LEU A 249 -11.09 -3.23 -1.41
CA LEU A 249 -12.47 -2.89 -1.07
C LEU A 249 -13.40 -3.44 -2.15
N SER A 250 -14.32 -4.33 -1.78
CA SER A 250 -15.23 -4.96 -2.74
C SER A 250 -16.54 -4.18 -2.94
N LEU A 251 -16.93 -4.02 -4.20
CA LEU A 251 -18.25 -3.61 -4.66
C LEU A 251 -18.98 -4.76 -5.37
N THR A 252 -18.56 -6.00 -5.12
CA THR A 252 -19.11 -7.21 -5.75
C THR A 252 -20.42 -7.61 -5.09
N ASP A 253 -21.44 -7.91 -5.90
CA ASP A 253 -22.66 -8.58 -5.45
C ASP A 253 -22.38 -10.08 -5.25
N TRP A 254 -21.71 -10.40 -4.14
CA TRP A 254 -21.18 -11.74 -3.88
C TRP A 254 -22.28 -12.78 -3.63
N GLU A 255 -23.35 -12.41 -2.92
CA GLU A 255 -24.44 -13.32 -2.59
C GLU A 255 -25.26 -13.73 -3.82
N ASN A 256 -25.46 -12.83 -4.79
CA ASN A 256 -26.20 -13.12 -6.03
C ASN A 256 -25.27 -13.43 -7.21
N ARG A 257 -24.00 -13.78 -6.95
CA ARG A 257 -22.99 -13.95 -8.01
C ARG A 257 -23.31 -15.09 -8.97
N GLY A 258 -23.11 -14.82 -10.25
CA GLY A 258 -23.24 -15.81 -11.34
C GLY A 258 -21.93 -16.49 -11.73
N PHE A 259 -20.92 -16.50 -10.85
CA PHE A 259 -19.56 -16.96 -11.15
C PHE A 259 -18.93 -17.70 -9.96
N THR A 260 -17.88 -18.48 -10.25
CA THR A 260 -17.00 -19.13 -9.27
C THR A 260 -15.63 -18.47 -9.23
N GLY A 261 -14.91 -18.58 -8.11
CA GLY A 261 -13.61 -17.97 -7.94
C GLY A 261 -13.71 -16.49 -7.52
N GLY A 262 -12.62 -15.74 -7.68
CA GLY A 262 -12.55 -14.33 -7.31
C GLY A 262 -12.26 -14.06 -5.82
N GLU A 263 -12.03 -15.07 -4.99
CA GLU A 263 -11.52 -14.88 -3.63
C GLU A 263 -10.08 -14.33 -3.69
N THR A 264 -9.76 -13.39 -2.80
CA THR A 264 -8.37 -12.96 -2.59
C THR A 264 -7.64 -14.10 -1.86
N MET A 265 -6.51 -14.55 -2.37
CA MET A 265 -5.67 -15.61 -1.78
C MET A 265 -4.43 -14.99 -1.15
N ILE A 266 -4.05 -15.43 0.05
CA ILE A 266 -2.84 -14.99 0.76
C ILE A 266 -2.13 -16.23 1.34
N LEU A 267 -0.84 -16.39 1.11
CA LEU A 267 -0.06 -17.48 1.70
C LEU A 267 0.07 -17.33 3.23
N LYS A 268 -0.12 -18.43 3.96
CA LYS A 268 0.01 -18.47 5.41
C LYS A 268 1.47 -18.36 5.85
N PRO A 269 1.79 -17.73 7.00
CA PRO A 269 3.17 -17.50 7.40
C PRO A 269 4.04 -18.75 7.51
N HIS A 270 3.51 -19.84 8.08
CA HIS A 270 4.24 -21.10 8.21
C HIS A 270 4.58 -21.77 6.86
N VAL A 271 3.99 -21.34 5.73
CA VAL A 271 4.36 -21.84 4.39
C VAL A 271 5.71 -21.27 3.95
N LEU A 272 6.05 -20.06 4.39
CA LEU A 272 7.33 -19.42 4.10
C LEU A 272 8.48 -20.06 4.90
N ASP A 273 8.17 -20.73 6.02
CA ASP A 273 9.11 -21.54 6.82
C ASP A 273 8.60 -22.99 7.01
N TYR A 274 8.20 -23.61 5.90
CA TYR A 274 7.54 -24.91 5.87
C TYR A 274 8.31 -26.03 6.59
N TRP A 275 9.64 -26.05 6.45
CA TRP A 275 10.45 -27.19 6.91
C TRP A 275 10.65 -27.24 8.44
N ARG A 276 10.55 -26.12 9.15
CA ARG A 276 10.61 -26.13 10.63
C ARG A 276 9.37 -26.74 11.26
N SER A 277 8.22 -26.55 10.63
CA SER A 277 6.93 -27.06 11.11
C SER A 277 6.50 -28.38 10.45
N PHE A 278 7.31 -28.93 9.54
CA PHE A 278 6.96 -30.12 8.76
C PHE A 278 6.82 -31.38 9.63
N GLN A 279 5.66 -32.03 9.54
CA GLN A 279 5.35 -33.27 10.25
C GLN A 279 5.00 -34.39 9.25
N PRO A 280 5.87 -35.40 9.04
CA PRO A 280 5.66 -36.44 8.01
C PRO A 280 4.37 -37.26 8.12
N GLY A 281 3.70 -37.25 9.28
CA GLY A 281 2.44 -37.95 9.52
C GLY A 281 1.18 -37.12 9.25
N ILE A 282 1.31 -35.83 8.92
CA ILE A 282 0.16 -34.93 8.70
C ILE A 282 0.05 -34.62 7.20
N GLY A 283 -1.07 -35.03 6.59
CA GLY A 283 -1.43 -34.61 5.25
C GLY A 283 -1.94 -33.17 5.25
N LEU A 284 -1.40 -32.34 4.37
CA LEU A 284 -1.78 -30.94 4.22
C LEU A 284 -2.44 -30.70 2.86
N GLU A 285 -3.56 -29.99 2.91
CA GLU A 285 -4.40 -29.59 1.77
C GLU A 285 -4.41 -28.06 1.60
N GLU A 286 -4.85 -27.54 0.45
CA GLU A 286 -4.84 -26.11 0.08
C GLU A 286 -5.17 -25.12 1.21
N LYS A 287 -6.26 -25.34 1.96
CA LYS A 287 -6.71 -24.49 3.09
C LYS A 287 -5.69 -24.33 4.25
N HIS A 288 -4.71 -25.23 4.33
CA HIS A 288 -3.63 -25.15 5.32
C HIS A 288 -2.51 -24.24 4.82
N PHE A 289 -2.35 -24.08 3.50
CA PHE A 289 -1.32 -23.22 2.92
C PHE A 289 -1.80 -21.78 2.67
N ILE A 290 -3.09 -21.59 2.44
CA ILE A 290 -3.66 -20.34 1.91
C ILE A 290 -4.84 -19.90 2.78
N ASP A 291 -4.91 -18.61 3.10
CA ASP A 291 -6.14 -17.94 3.51
C ASP A 291 -6.85 -17.36 2.30
N THR A 292 -8.18 -17.46 2.31
CA THR A 292 -9.05 -16.99 1.22
C THR A 292 -10.07 -16.01 1.76
N VAL A 293 -10.06 -14.78 1.27
CA VAL A 293 -11.06 -13.76 1.62
C VAL A 293 -12.06 -13.60 0.48
N GLU A 294 -13.30 -13.97 0.76
CA GLU A 294 -14.42 -13.75 -0.14
C GLU A 294 -14.73 -12.24 -0.26
N PRO A 295 -14.84 -11.68 -1.49
CA PRO A 295 -15.04 -10.25 -1.72
C PRO A 295 -16.53 -9.85 -1.55
N HIS A 296 -17.08 -10.00 -0.35
CA HIS A 296 -18.46 -9.57 -0.01
C HIS A 296 -18.70 -8.08 -0.31
N PHE A 297 -19.95 -7.70 -0.56
CA PHE A 297 -20.28 -6.30 -0.86
C PHE A 297 -19.90 -5.38 0.31
N ASN A 298 -19.21 -4.28 0.02
CA ASN A 298 -18.72 -3.31 1.01
C ASN A 298 -17.77 -3.91 2.07
N ARG A 299 -17.08 -5.01 1.74
CA ARG A 299 -15.98 -5.57 2.55
C ARG A 299 -14.66 -4.89 2.18
N LEU A 300 -13.99 -4.31 3.17
CA LEU A 300 -12.57 -3.98 3.07
C LEU A 300 -11.73 -5.17 3.56
N THR A 301 -10.78 -5.59 2.74
CA THR A 301 -9.70 -6.51 3.12
C THR A 301 -8.40 -5.70 3.13
N VAL A 302 -7.65 -5.73 4.22
CA VAL A 302 -6.32 -5.10 4.32
C VAL A 302 -5.33 -6.16 4.73
N PHE A 303 -4.17 -6.22 4.10
CA PHE A 303 -3.21 -7.28 4.38
C PHE A 303 -1.77 -6.84 4.13
N ASP A 304 -0.86 -7.59 4.72
CA ASP A 304 0.58 -7.38 4.60
C ASP A 304 1.09 -7.83 3.21
N PRO A 305 1.57 -6.91 2.36
CA PRO A 305 1.94 -7.21 0.97
C PRO A 305 3.25 -7.98 0.82
N ARG A 306 3.96 -8.28 1.93
CA ARG A 306 5.13 -9.17 1.94
C ARG A 306 4.75 -10.64 1.73
N PHE A 307 3.52 -11.04 2.11
CA PHE A 307 3.04 -12.39 1.86
C PHE A 307 2.64 -12.56 0.39
N PRO A 308 3.02 -13.65 -0.28
CA PRO A 308 2.57 -13.91 -1.64
C PRO A 308 1.05 -14.04 -1.71
N HIS A 309 0.42 -13.25 -2.58
CA HIS A 309 -1.03 -13.12 -2.68
C HIS A 309 -1.52 -13.05 -4.13
N GLY A 310 -2.82 -13.19 -4.34
CA GLY A 310 -3.45 -13.18 -5.66
C GLY A 310 -4.98 -13.22 -5.61
N VAL A 311 -5.61 -13.51 -6.75
CA VAL A 311 -7.07 -13.60 -6.91
C VAL A 311 -7.41 -14.87 -7.68
N ARG A 312 -8.26 -15.72 -7.10
CA ARG A 312 -8.69 -16.98 -7.74
C ARG A 312 -9.29 -16.74 -9.12
N PRO A 313 -8.97 -17.59 -10.13
CA PRO A 313 -9.53 -17.47 -11.47
C PRO A 313 -11.06 -17.39 -11.45
N VAL A 314 -11.60 -16.31 -12.00
CA VAL A 314 -13.05 -16.09 -12.13
C VAL A 314 -13.56 -16.89 -13.33
N GLY A 315 -14.63 -17.65 -13.14
CA GLY A 315 -15.25 -18.48 -14.18
C GLY A 315 -16.77 -18.36 -14.22
N GLY A 316 -17.34 -18.33 -15.42
CA GLY A 316 -18.79 -18.48 -15.66
C GLY A 316 -19.54 -17.25 -16.19
N THR A 317 -19.04 -16.02 -15.98
CA THR A 317 -19.69 -14.80 -16.51
C THR A 317 -18.77 -13.94 -17.36
N LYS A 318 -19.22 -13.55 -18.56
CA LYS A 318 -18.59 -12.52 -19.40
C LYS A 318 -19.27 -11.15 -19.31
N ASP A 319 -20.30 -11.06 -18.48
CA ASP A 319 -21.05 -9.82 -18.22
C ASP A 319 -20.37 -9.05 -17.07
N PRO A 320 -19.80 -7.85 -17.31
CA PRO A 320 -19.12 -7.06 -16.28
C PRO A 320 -20.04 -6.68 -15.12
N LEU A 321 -21.35 -6.55 -15.33
CA LEU A 321 -22.32 -6.28 -14.24
C LEU A 321 -22.32 -7.39 -13.19
N LYS A 322 -22.04 -8.62 -13.62
CA LYS A 322 -22.04 -9.83 -12.79
C LYS A 322 -20.64 -10.26 -12.37
N GLY A 323 -19.59 -9.57 -12.80
CA GLY A 323 -18.21 -9.88 -12.44
C GLY A 323 -17.87 -9.44 -11.01
N ARG A 324 -16.72 -9.89 -10.51
CA ARG A 324 -16.12 -9.36 -9.26
C ARG A 324 -15.61 -7.95 -9.53
N LEU A 325 -16.15 -6.96 -8.81
CA LEU A 325 -15.78 -5.55 -8.89
C LEU A 325 -15.12 -5.13 -7.57
N VAL A 326 -13.89 -4.63 -7.64
CA VAL A 326 -13.12 -4.19 -6.47
C VAL A 326 -12.35 -2.90 -6.73
N ILE A 327 -12.15 -2.13 -5.68
CA ILE A 327 -11.20 -1.02 -5.60
C ILE A 327 -9.98 -1.54 -4.83
N HIS A 328 -8.76 -1.25 -5.28
CA HIS A 328 -7.53 -1.70 -4.61
C HIS A 328 -6.39 -0.69 -4.72
N GLY A 329 -5.40 -0.86 -3.84
CA GLY A 329 -4.22 -0.02 -3.72
C GLY A 329 -3.45 -0.34 -2.44
N TRP A 330 -2.62 0.59 -1.99
CA TRP A 330 -1.80 0.47 -0.79
C TRP A 330 -1.98 1.66 0.13
N PHE A 331 -1.92 1.42 1.43
CA PHE A 331 -1.67 2.47 2.43
C PHE A 331 -0.17 2.78 2.45
N THR A 332 0.15 4.06 2.56
CA THR A 332 1.50 4.59 2.37
C THR A 332 1.78 5.71 3.38
N ASP A 333 3.05 6.12 3.47
CA ASP A 333 3.51 7.18 4.37
C ASP A 333 3.19 6.88 5.86
N PRO A 334 3.87 5.89 6.45
CA PRO A 334 3.68 5.54 7.85
C PRO A 334 4.25 6.65 8.75
N GLN A 335 3.35 7.45 9.35
CA GLN A 335 3.69 8.56 10.26
C GLN A 335 2.71 8.62 11.44
N PRO A 336 3.10 9.23 12.58
CA PRO A 336 2.19 9.44 13.69
C PRO A 336 0.95 10.27 13.33
N PHE A 337 -0.21 9.85 13.83
CA PHE A 337 -1.49 10.53 13.63
C PHE A 337 -2.14 10.88 14.98
N PHE A 338 -2.69 12.10 15.09
CA PHE A 338 -3.10 12.72 16.35
C PHE A 338 -4.59 13.11 16.30
N THR A 339 -5.32 12.83 17.37
CA THR A 339 -6.74 13.22 17.53
C THR A 339 -7.03 13.56 18.99
N GLY A 340 -7.94 14.50 19.25
CA GLY A 340 -8.30 14.97 20.60
C GLY A 340 -7.65 16.30 20.96
N GLY A 341 -7.33 16.48 22.25
CA GLY A 341 -6.96 17.79 22.81
C GLY A 341 -5.63 18.40 22.34
N LEU A 342 -4.59 17.60 22.09
CA LEU A 342 -3.27 18.09 21.66
C LEU A 342 -3.18 18.25 20.15
N SER A 343 -2.54 19.34 19.68
CA SER A 343 -2.12 19.47 18.29
C SER A 343 -0.94 18.55 17.97
N ALA A 344 -0.69 18.29 16.68
CA ALA A 344 0.48 17.53 16.24
C ALA A 344 1.79 18.20 16.67
N GLU A 345 1.85 19.53 16.60
CA GLU A 345 2.99 20.34 17.04
C GLU A 345 3.26 20.20 18.55
N GLU A 346 2.21 20.25 19.38
CA GLU A 346 2.31 20.10 20.84
C GLU A 346 2.72 18.68 21.28
N ALA A 347 2.32 17.66 20.49
CA ALA A 347 2.62 16.27 20.79
C ALA A 347 3.96 15.77 20.20
N THR A 348 4.54 16.48 19.22
CA THR A 348 5.74 16.01 18.48
C THR A 348 6.99 15.89 19.37
N GLU A 349 7.34 16.92 20.15
CA GLU A 349 8.55 16.91 21.00
C GLU A 349 8.46 15.83 22.11
N PRO A 350 7.37 15.73 22.90
CA PRO A 350 7.17 14.63 23.85
C PRO A 350 7.19 13.22 23.23
N LEU A 351 6.66 13.05 22.02
CA LEU A 351 6.69 11.78 21.32
C LEU A 351 8.12 11.42 20.89
N ASN A 352 8.90 12.40 20.42
CA ASN A 352 10.30 12.19 20.05
C ASN A 352 11.14 11.77 21.27
N ASP A 353 11.01 12.43 22.42
CA ASP A 353 11.69 12.05 23.66
C ASP A 353 11.40 10.60 24.09
N ALA A 354 10.16 10.16 23.93
CA ALA A 354 9.77 8.78 24.18
C ALA A 354 10.40 7.81 23.17
N LEU A 355 10.40 8.16 21.88
CA LEU A 355 11.02 7.35 20.83
C LEU A 355 12.55 7.26 20.98
N GLU A 356 13.23 8.31 21.44
CA GLU A 356 14.65 8.28 21.80
C GLU A 356 14.97 7.27 22.91
N THR A 357 14.00 6.92 23.75
CA THR A 357 14.12 5.84 24.76
C THR A 357 13.79 4.47 24.20
N VAL A 358 12.85 4.38 23.25
CA VAL A 358 12.46 3.11 22.59
C VAL A 358 13.57 2.58 21.68
N TYR A 359 14.18 3.40 20.80
CA TYR A 359 15.13 2.89 19.81
C TYR A 359 16.36 2.17 20.41
N PRO A 360 17.03 2.68 21.46
CA PRO A 360 18.16 1.97 22.08
C PRO A 360 17.75 0.66 22.75
N ALA A 361 16.50 0.53 23.21
CA ALA A 361 15.98 -0.75 23.71
C ALA A 361 15.81 -1.76 22.57
N LEU A 362 15.33 -1.32 21.40
CA LEU A 362 15.18 -2.15 20.19
C LEU A 362 16.52 -2.59 19.58
N GLU A 363 17.63 -1.87 19.80
CA GLU A 363 18.97 -2.32 19.35
C GLU A 363 19.44 -3.62 20.02
N GLY A 364 18.91 -3.93 21.21
CA GLY A 364 19.23 -5.16 21.96
C GLY A 364 18.40 -6.38 21.55
N VAL A 365 17.32 -6.19 20.80
CA VAL A 365 16.36 -7.24 20.45
C VAL A 365 16.83 -8.02 19.21
N GLY A 366 16.44 -9.30 19.12
CA GLY A 366 16.63 -10.09 17.90
C GLY A 366 15.95 -9.45 16.68
N ARG A 367 16.40 -9.80 15.47
CA ARG A 367 15.83 -9.21 14.25
C ARG A 367 14.36 -9.56 14.08
N VAL A 368 13.57 -8.53 13.82
CA VAL A 368 12.19 -8.64 13.33
C VAL A 368 12.04 -7.80 12.06
N THR A 369 11.10 -8.17 11.21
CA THR A 369 10.63 -7.35 10.08
C THR A 369 9.12 -7.22 10.12
N GLY A 370 8.60 -6.04 9.78
CA GLY A 370 7.17 -5.80 9.66
C GLY A 370 6.75 -4.43 10.20
N VAL A 371 5.48 -4.33 10.57
CA VAL A 371 4.89 -3.10 11.11
C VAL A 371 4.16 -3.41 12.40
N LEU A 372 4.46 -2.63 13.42
CA LEU A 372 3.70 -2.56 14.66
C LEU A 372 3.10 -1.16 14.74
N THR A 373 1.77 -1.05 14.75
CA THR A 373 1.09 0.22 14.99
C THR A 373 0.45 0.16 16.36
N VAL A 374 0.79 1.13 17.23
CA VAL A 374 0.20 1.26 18.57
C VAL A 374 -0.61 2.54 18.69
N ARG A 375 -1.59 2.56 19.60
CA ARG A 375 -2.30 3.76 20.02
C ARG A 375 -1.97 4.09 21.45
N LEU A 376 -1.47 5.30 21.68
CA LEU A 376 -1.30 5.91 22.99
C LEU A 376 -2.59 6.66 23.31
N HIS A 377 -3.15 6.41 24.49
CA HIS A 377 -4.21 7.25 25.09
C HIS A 377 -3.56 8.16 26.14
N VAL A 378 -3.56 9.46 25.88
CA VAL A 378 -2.98 10.50 26.72
C VAL A 378 -4.10 11.21 27.48
N SER A 379 -3.97 11.29 28.81
CA SER A 379 -4.91 12.00 29.67
C SER A 379 -4.85 13.52 29.44
N GLY A 380 -5.97 14.14 29.13
CA GLY A 380 -6.08 15.59 28.95
C GLY A 380 -5.81 16.39 30.22
N GLU A 381 -6.12 15.83 31.39
CA GLU A 381 -5.89 16.46 32.69
C GLU A 381 -4.42 16.47 33.12
N THR A 382 -3.64 15.45 32.74
CA THR A 382 -2.30 15.19 33.31
C THR A 382 -1.18 15.10 32.28
N GLY A 383 -1.48 14.94 31.00
CA GLY A 383 -0.51 14.67 29.94
C GLY A 383 0.17 13.28 30.04
N ALA A 384 -0.22 12.43 30.99
CA ALA A 384 0.33 11.09 31.13
C ALA A 384 -0.33 10.11 30.15
N VAL A 385 0.46 9.16 29.62
CA VAL A 385 -0.07 8.03 28.85
C VAL A 385 -0.77 7.06 29.80
N VAL A 386 -2.09 6.94 29.64
CA VAL A 386 -2.98 6.06 30.42
C VAL A 386 -2.91 4.63 29.91
N SER A 387 -2.86 4.44 28.59
CA SER A 387 -2.71 3.13 27.97
C SER A 387 -1.95 3.20 26.63
N VAL A 388 -1.27 2.09 26.33
CA VAL A 388 -0.73 1.77 25.01
C VAL A 388 -1.44 0.49 24.55
N VAL A 389 -1.95 0.50 23.32
CA VAL A 389 -2.71 -0.62 22.74
C VAL A 389 -2.20 -0.91 21.34
N ALA A 390 -1.85 -2.17 21.04
CA ALA A 390 -1.52 -2.58 19.68
C ALA A 390 -2.77 -2.52 18.79
N LEU A 391 -2.70 -1.76 17.70
CA LEU A 391 -3.74 -1.69 16.69
C LEU A 391 -3.52 -2.73 15.58
N THR A 392 -2.29 -2.86 15.11
CA THR A 392 -1.89 -3.87 14.13
C THR A 392 -0.48 -4.34 14.42
N ASP A 393 -0.21 -5.61 14.13
CA ASP A 393 1.09 -6.23 14.36
C ASP A 393 1.34 -7.27 13.27
N THR A 394 2.32 -7.00 12.42
CA THR A 394 2.80 -7.93 11.39
C THR A 394 4.23 -8.37 11.64
N LEU A 395 4.75 -8.22 12.85
CA LEU A 395 6.15 -8.54 13.16
C LEU A 395 6.44 -10.03 12.96
N ILE A 396 7.49 -10.32 12.20
CA ILE A 396 8.01 -11.65 11.94
C ILE A 396 9.49 -11.64 12.35
N PRO A 397 9.92 -12.47 13.33
CA PRO A 397 11.34 -12.67 13.62
C PRO A 397 12.11 -13.21 12.41
N ASP A 398 13.36 -12.77 12.21
CA ASP A 398 14.25 -13.38 11.21
C ASP A 398 14.49 -14.84 11.61
N PRO A 399 14.10 -15.82 10.79
CA PRO A 399 14.29 -17.23 11.13
C PRO A 399 15.77 -17.58 11.40
N ASN A 400 16.73 -16.80 10.88
CA ASN A 400 18.16 -17.03 11.05
C ASN A 400 18.77 -16.34 12.30
N ASP A 401 18.01 -15.50 12.99
CA ASP A 401 18.44 -14.74 14.17
C ASP A 401 17.61 -15.11 15.42
N VAL A 402 17.08 -16.33 15.45
CA VAL A 402 16.48 -16.93 16.64
C VAL A 402 17.59 -17.12 17.67
N GLY A 403 17.62 -16.23 18.66
CA GLY A 403 18.45 -16.39 19.84
C GLY A 403 17.98 -17.58 20.67
N VAL A 404 18.87 -18.11 21.50
CA VAL A 404 18.53 -19.07 22.56
C VAL A 404 19.14 -18.56 23.85
N ASP A 405 18.32 -18.51 24.89
CA ASP A 405 18.71 -18.01 26.20
C ASP A 405 19.66 -18.98 26.94
N GLU A 406 20.04 -18.65 28.17
CA GLU A 406 20.92 -19.51 28.99
C GLU A 406 20.28 -20.86 29.37
N GLU A 407 18.96 -20.99 29.27
CA GLU A 407 18.19 -22.22 29.52
C GLU A 407 17.94 -23.04 28.23
N GLY A 408 18.24 -22.48 27.06
CA GLY A 408 18.06 -23.08 25.74
C GLY A 408 16.66 -22.89 25.15
N VAL A 409 15.89 -21.92 25.66
CA VAL A 409 14.60 -21.50 25.12
C VAL A 409 14.84 -20.48 24.00
N GLU A 410 14.06 -20.56 22.92
CA GLU A 410 14.14 -19.60 21.80
C GLU A 410 13.68 -18.21 22.28
N GLU A 411 14.51 -17.18 22.09
CA GLU A 411 14.22 -15.78 22.42
C GLU A 411 13.10 -15.26 21.49
N ASP A 412 11.95 -14.86 22.05
CA ASP A 412 10.85 -14.28 21.27
C ASP A 412 11.11 -12.79 21.00
N ALA A 413 11.91 -12.54 19.97
CA ALA A 413 12.26 -11.21 19.51
C ALA A 413 11.02 -10.33 19.20
N ARG A 414 9.85 -10.90 18.89
CA ARG A 414 8.62 -10.11 18.73
C ARG A 414 8.07 -9.67 20.09
N ALA A 415 8.03 -10.56 21.07
CA ALA A 415 7.59 -10.21 22.43
C ALA A 415 8.49 -9.11 23.04
N ASP A 416 9.80 -9.20 22.84
CA ASP A 416 10.77 -8.19 23.27
C ASP A 416 10.52 -6.81 22.62
N VAL A 417 10.21 -6.77 21.32
CA VAL A 417 9.83 -5.51 20.64
C VAL A 417 8.53 -4.94 21.22
N LEU A 418 7.52 -5.78 21.46
CA LEU A 418 6.25 -5.36 22.05
C LEU A 418 6.44 -4.78 23.46
N GLU A 419 7.26 -5.41 24.31
CA GLU A 419 7.58 -4.90 25.65
C GLU A 419 8.36 -3.58 25.58
N ALA A 420 9.37 -3.49 24.70
CA ALA A 420 10.20 -2.29 24.56
C ALA A 420 9.36 -1.06 24.12
N VAL A 421 8.44 -1.26 23.16
CA VAL A 421 7.53 -0.22 22.68
C VAL A 421 6.49 0.14 23.74
N ASP A 422 5.84 -0.84 24.38
CA ASP A 422 4.83 -0.60 25.42
C ASP A 422 5.42 0.20 26.59
N ARG A 423 6.57 -0.22 27.12
CA ARG A 423 7.27 0.46 28.22
C ARG A 423 7.65 1.89 27.85
N GLY A 424 8.36 2.09 26.74
CA GLY A 424 8.85 3.41 26.34
C GLY A 424 7.70 4.38 26.03
N CYS A 425 6.63 3.92 25.40
CA CYS A 425 5.45 4.74 25.16
C CYS A 425 4.66 5.06 26.44
N ARG A 426 4.60 4.18 27.45
CA ARG A 426 3.95 4.48 28.75
C ARG A 426 4.73 5.49 29.61
N GLU A 427 6.04 5.57 29.42
CA GLU A 427 6.90 6.53 30.14
C GLU A 427 6.80 7.96 29.58
N ALA A 428 6.29 8.13 28.35
CA ALA A 428 6.07 9.43 27.70
C ALA A 428 5.19 10.39 28.52
N ARG A 429 5.51 11.70 28.47
CA ARG A 429 4.77 12.76 29.18
C ARG A 429 4.54 13.96 28.27
N PHE A 430 3.28 14.21 27.96
CA PHE A 430 2.81 15.29 27.10
C PHE A 430 2.36 16.51 27.94
N PRO A 431 2.12 17.68 27.31
CA PRO A 431 1.35 18.75 27.94
C PRO A 431 -0.07 18.30 28.31
N ALA A 432 -0.65 18.92 29.34
CA ALA A 432 -2.08 18.79 29.63
C ALA A 432 -2.90 19.70 28.70
N ALA A 433 -3.92 19.15 28.05
CA ALA A 433 -4.73 19.84 27.03
C ALA A 433 -6.21 20.04 27.43
N GLY A 434 -6.64 19.49 28.58
CA GLY A 434 -8.03 19.56 29.04
C GLY A 434 -9.00 18.56 28.37
N GLU A 435 -8.64 18.02 27.20
CA GLU A 435 -9.29 16.89 26.54
C GLU A 435 -8.26 15.78 26.28
N ASP A 436 -8.68 14.52 26.40
CA ASP A 436 -7.83 13.36 26.11
C ASP A 436 -7.35 13.38 24.65
N THR A 437 -6.16 12.82 24.41
CA THR A 437 -5.57 12.69 23.07
C THR A 437 -5.29 11.24 22.75
N HIS A 438 -5.60 10.83 21.52
CA HIS A 438 -5.19 9.55 20.97
C HIS A 438 -4.13 9.76 19.89
N ILE A 439 -2.97 9.14 20.08
CA ILE A 439 -1.84 9.20 19.15
C ILE A 439 -1.61 7.80 18.58
N THR A 440 -1.78 7.64 17.28
CA THR A 440 -1.51 6.38 16.57
C THR A 440 -0.09 6.45 16.01
N VAL A 441 0.79 5.54 16.41
CA VAL A 441 2.23 5.56 16.13
C VAL A 441 2.63 4.28 15.39
N PRO A 442 3.12 4.37 14.14
CA PRO A 442 3.65 3.23 13.39
C PRO A 442 5.15 3.04 13.65
N PHE A 443 5.55 1.81 13.93
CA PHE A 443 6.94 1.36 13.96
C PHE A 443 7.18 0.42 12.78
N VAL A 444 8.12 0.77 11.89
CA VAL A 444 8.48 -0.03 10.72
C VAL A 444 9.85 -0.66 10.93
N PHE A 445 9.95 -1.96 10.66
CA PHE A 445 11.15 -2.79 10.85
C PHE A 445 11.56 -3.43 9.52
N GLU A 446 12.78 -3.13 9.06
CA GLU A 446 13.36 -3.56 7.77
C GLU A 446 14.61 -4.45 7.94
#